data_AF-A0AAV0XR55-F1
#
_entry.id   AF-A0AAV0XR55-F1
#
_cell.length_a   1.000
_cell.length_b   1.000
_cell.length_c   1.000
_cell.angle_alpha   90.00
_cell.angle_beta   90.00
_cell.angle_gamma   90.00
#
_symmetry.space_group_name_H-M   'P 1'
#
loop_
_entity.id
_entity.type
_entity.pdbx_description
1 polymer ?
#
loop_
_entity_poly.entity_id
_entity_poly.type
_entity_poly.pdbx_seq_one_letter_code
_entity_poly.pdbx_strand_id
1 'polypeptide(L)'
;MSSLSLIDIAETLFNCGFDFLICHRFTQDAIENVFSQIRRKSGATPTATQCLSALKIISVSQFISDVKRSSYVTDSDTYLIDFFQNPDYESIHSNINNFSDMFTHNTSNLPSDAFETETINHILTCISKIDLNSLYHIAGSTTNMLLKHCCKECAIKLQQNGPNDELFESIKTYTTLLNKGGLKHPCMELFLIVCNCEILYVKYKTYIIHNSSHNLINKIVNDLCIEFPTCFKSCNIKERIVKHFFTVRSYATVSFSVNSKKRKKIYGTATAKKR
;
A
#
# COMPACT_ATOMS: atom_id res chain seq x y z
N MET A 1 2.76 9.41 -47.67
CA MET A 1 3.76 8.34 -47.44
C MET A 1 3.28 7.25 -46.46
N SER A 2 1.97 6.97 -46.35
CA SER A 2 1.44 5.98 -45.38
C SER A 2 0.89 4.71 -46.00
N SER A 3 0.61 4.69 -47.31
CA SER A 3 0.11 3.50 -48.02
C SER A 3 1.21 2.51 -48.43
N LEU A 4 2.44 3.01 -48.62
CA LEU A 4 3.63 2.23 -48.97
C LEU A 4 4.22 1.42 -47.79
N SER A 5 3.54 1.31 -46.65
CA SER A 5 3.98 0.44 -45.54
C SER A 5 2.90 -0.54 -45.08
N LEU A 6 1.61 -0.23 -45.20
CA LEU A 6 0.54 -1.15 -44.82
C LEU A 6 0.40 -2.30 -45.82
N ILE A 7 0.60 -2.03 -47.12
CA ILE A 7 0.52 -3.05 -48.17
C ILE A 7 1.66 -4.07 -47.98
N ASP A 8 2.89 -3.60 -47.78
CA ASP A 8 4.05 -4.46 -47.54
C ASP A 8 3.89 -5.30 -46.26
N ILE A 9 3.32 -4.71 -45.19
CA ILE A 9 2.99 -5.45 -43.97
C ILE A 9 1.89 -6.48 -44.23
N ALA A 10 0.86 -6.13 -45.00
CA ALA A 10 -0.23 -7.04 -45.35
C ALA A 10 0.28 -8.23 -46.18
N GLU A 11 1.11 -7.97 -47.20
CA GLU A 11 1.75 -9.01 -48.01
C GLU A 11 2.60 -9.93 -47.14
N THR A 12 3.40 -9.37 -46.23
CA THR A 12 4.23 -10.16 -45.30
C THR A 12 3.36 -11.06 -44.42
N LEU A 13 2.26 -10.54 -43.86
CA LEU A 13 1.38 -11.31 -42.99
C LEU A 13 0.60 -12.39 -43.76
N PHE A 14 0.13 -12.10 -44.97
CA PHE A 14 -0.52 -13.13 -45.80
C PHE A 14 0.46 -14.22 -46.22
N ASN A 15 1.72 -13.87 -46.52
CA ASN A 15 2.78 -14.85 -46.79
C ASN A 15 3.13 -15.70 -45.55
N CYS A 16 2.90 -15.19 -44.34
CA CYS A 16 3.03 -15.95 -43.08
C CYS A 16 1.81 -16.81 -42.74
N GLY A 17 0.79 -16.86 -43.59
CA GLY A 17 -0.38 -17.73 -43.42
C GLY A 17 -1.52 -17.15 -42.58
N PHE A 18 -1.59 -15.82 -42.41
CA PHE A 18 -2.76 -15.17 -41.80
C PHE A 18 -3.88 -15.00 -42.84
N ASP A 19 -5.14 -15.27 -42.48
CA ASP A 19 -6.27 -15.22 -43.43
C ASP A 19 -6.86 -13.81 -43.64
N PHE A 20 -6.70 -12.91 -42.68
CA PHE A 20 -7.24 -11.56 -42.74
C PHE A 20 -6.44 -10.57 -41.89
N LEU A 21 -6.54 -9.28 -42.22
CA LEU A 21 -5.87 -8.19 -41.52
C LEU A 21 -6.89 -7.21 -40.95
N ILE A 22 -6.75 -6.86 -39.66
CA ILE A 22 -7.61 -5.85 -39.02
C ILE A 22 -6.94 -4.47 -39.10
N CYS A 23 -7.29 -3.71 -40.13
CA CYS A 23 -6.69 -2.38 -40.38
C CYS A 23 -6.91 -1.36 -39.26
N HIS A 24 -7.95 -1.52 -38.43
CA HIS A 24 -8.20 -0.65 -37.26
C HIS A 24 -7.03 -0.65 -36.25
N ARG A 25 -6.16 -1.66 -36.24
CA ARG A 25 -5.00 -1.69 -35.33
C ARG A 25 -3.84 -0.79 -35.76
N PHE A 26 -3.87 -0.26 -36.98
CA PHE A 26 -2.84 0.62 -37.53
C PHE A 26 -3.17 2.11 -37.33
N THR A 27 -4.32 2.42 -36.71
CA THR A 27 -4.69 3.79 -36.34
C THR A 27 -4.08 4.21 -35.01
N GLN A 28 -4.05 5.52 -34.75
CA GLN A 28 -3.53 6.08 -33.50
C GLN A 28 -4.58 6.06 -32.37
N ASP A 29 -5.79 5.57 -32.62
CA ASP A 29 -6.93 5.62 -31.68
C ASP A 29 -6.60 4.97 -30.33
N ALA A 30 -5.82 3.88 -30.34
CA ALA A 30 -5.39 3.20 -29.11
C ALA A 30 -4.54 4.13 -28.23
N ILE A 31 -3.63 4.89 -28.83
CA ILE A 31 -2.75 5.84 -28.13
C ILE A 31 -3.57 7.05 -27.64
N GLU A 32 -4.48 7.57 -28.47
CA GLU A 32 -5.36 8.67 -28.08
C GLU A 32 -6.28 8.30 -26.92
N ASN A 33 -6.73 7.05 -26.86
CA ASN A 33 -7.49 6.52 -25.73
C ASN A 33 -6.66 6.51 -24.45
N VAL A 34 -5.37 6.15 -24.51
CA VAL A 34 -4.47 6.22 -23.36
C VAL A 34 -4.34 7.66 -22.86
N PHE A 35 -4.13 8.63 -23.76
CA PHE A 35 -4.08 10.05 -23.38
C PHE A 35 -5.38 10.54 -22.76
N SER A 36 -6.52 10.07 -23.27
CA SER A 36 -7.83 10.41 -22.72
C SER A 36 -8.03 9.86 -21.31
N GLN A 37 -7.54 8.65 -21.02
CA GLN A 37 -7.57 8.10 -19.65
C GLN A 37 -6.63 8.86 -18.71
N ILE A 38 -5.45 9.26 -19.19
CA ILE A 38 -4.51 10.10 -18.41
C ILE A 38 -5.19 11.43 -18.05
N ARG A 39 -5.80 12.11 -19.03
CA ARG A 39 -6.53 13.37 -18.78
C ARG A 39 -7.72 13.19 -17.85
N ARG A 40 -8.46 12.10 -17.99
CA ARG A 40 -9.59 11.77 -17.09
C ARG A 40 -9.16 11.62 -15.64
N LYS A 41 -7.94 11.10 -15.42
CA LYS A 41 -7.40 10.83 -14.09
C LYS A 41 -6.68 12.02 -13.46
N SER A 42 -5.91 12.76 -14.27
CA SER A 42 -4.99 13.80 -13.80
C SER A 42 -5.42 15.23 -14.15
N GLY A 43 -6.56 15.40 -14.83
CA GLY A 43 -7.07 16.69 -15.29
C GLY A 43 -6.77 16.98 -16.76
N ALA A 44 -7.40 18.03 -17.32
CA ALA A 44 -7.34 18.33 -18.75
C ALA A 44 -5.92 18.60 -19.28
N THR A 45 -5.09 19.24 -18.46
CA THR A 45 -3.69 19.60 -18.78
C THR A 45 -2.77 19.13 -17.65
N PRO A 46 -2.42 17.83 -17.61
CA PRO A 46 -1.61 17.27 -16.55
C PRO A 46 -0.14 17.67 -16.72
N THR A 47 0.56 17.86 -15.60
CA THR A 47 2.02 18.04 -15.60
C THR A 47 2.73 16.72 -15.92
N ALA A 48 4.01 16.78 -16.29
CA ALA A 48 4.79 15.59 -16.65
C ALA A 48 4.79 14.52 -15.53
N THR A 49 4.87 14.94 -14.26
CA THR A 49 4.85 14.02 -13.10
C THR A 49 3.47 13.39 -12.90
N GLN A 50 2.40 14.14 -13.14
CA GLN A 50 1.03 13.63 -13.08
C GLN A 50 0.73 12.66 -14.25
N CYS A 51 1.28 12.93 -15.42
CA CYS A 51 1.21 12.03 -16.57
C CYS A 51 1.94 10.71 -16.28
N LEU A 52 3.17 10.78 -15.77
CA LEU A 52 3.96 9.60 -15.39
C LEU A 52 3.26 8.75 -14.31
N SER A 53 2.70 9.41 -13.29
CA SER A 53 1.95 8.72 -12.24
C SER A 53 0.69 8.04 -12.78
N ALA A 54 -0.08 8.72 -13.63
CA ALA A 54 -1.27 8.15 -14.26
C ALA A 54 -0.93 6.96 -15.14
N LEU A 55 0.12 7.08 -15.96
CA LEU A 55 0.59 6.04 -16.86
C LEU A 55 1.01 4.78 -16.08
N LYS A 56 1.81 4.94 -15.01
CA LYS A 56 2.20 3.81 -14.14
C LYS A 56 0.99 3.05 -13.61
N ILE A 57 -0.05 3.76 -13.18
CA ILE A 57 -1.24 3.10 -12.66
C ILE A 57 -2.06 2.44 -13.78
N ILE A 58 -2.15 3.06 -14.96
CA ILE A 58 -2.83 2.45 -16.13
C ILE A 58 -2.13 1.14 -16.50
N SER A 59 -0.80 1.13 -16.62
CA SER A 59 -0.02 -0.07 -16.94
C SER A 59 -0.24 -1.17 -15.91
N VAL A 60 -0.19 -0.85 -14.62
CA VAL A 60 -0.40 -1.85 -13.55
C VAL A 60 -1.85 -2.34 -13.53
N SER A 61 -2.83 -1.48 -13.83
CA SER A 61 -4.24 -1.86 -13.80
C SER A 61 -4.62 -2.93 -14.84
N GLN A 62 -3.87 -3.04 -15.94
CA GLN A 62 -4.09 -4.08 -16.96
C GLN A 62 -3.87 -5.49 -16.41
N PHE A 63 -2.98 -5.64 -15.42
CA PHE A 63 -2.65 -6.91 -14.78
C PHE A 63 -3.46 -7.19 -13.50
N ILE A 64 -4.25 -6.22 -13.02
CA ILE A 64 -5.03 -6.31 -11.77
C ILE A 64 -6.53 -6.46 -12.04
N SER A 65 -6.99 -6.07 -13.24
CA SER A 65 -8.42 -6.03 -13.56
C SER A 65 -8.87 -7.33 -14.23
N ASP A 66 -9.83 -8.04 -13.63
CA ASP A 66 -10.61 -9.05 -14.36
C ASP A 66 -11.39 -8.37 -15.49
N VAL A 67 -10.93 -8.50 -16.73
CA VAL A 67 -11.66 -8.04 -17.89
C VAL A 67 -12.79 -9.04 -18.16
N LYS A 68 -13.95 -8.81 -17.53
CA LYS A 68 -15.14 -9.67 -17.61
C LYS A 68 -15.71 -9.95 -19.02
N ARG A 69 -15.12 -9.38 -20.08
CA ARG A 69 -15.54 -9.51 -21.48
C ARG A 69 -14.37 -9.35 -22.49
N SER A 70 -13.20 -9.92 -22.24
CA SER A 70 -12.18 -10.02 -23.30
C SER A 70 -12.23 -11.39 -23.97
N SER A 71 -12.47 -11.42 -25.29
CA SER A 71 -12.44 -12.61 -26.14
C SER A 71 -11.02 -12.91 -26.66
N TYR A 72 -10.01 -12.81 -25.81
CA TYR A 72 -8.65 -13.23 -26.16
C TYR A 72 -8.38 -14.53 -25.43
N VAL A 73 -8.56 -15.62 -26.16
CA VAL A 73 -8.62 -17.00 -25.65
C VAL A 73 -7.30 -17.50 -25.07
N THR A 74 -6.18 -16.80 -25.28
CA THR A 74 -4.90 -17.12 -24.63
C THR A 74 -4.00 -15.90 -24.73
N ASP A 75 -3.91 -15.09 -23.68
CA ASP A 75 -2.65 -14.38 -23.42
C ASP A 75 -2.02 -15.14 -22.26
N SER A 76 -0.96 -15.86 -22.57
CA SER A 76 -0.09 -16.56 -21.64
C SER A 76 0.73 -15.56 -20.82
N ASP A 77 0.05 -14.65 -20.14
CA ASP A 77 0.62 -13.75 -19.16
C ASP A 77 0.22 -14.29 -17.80
N THR A 78 1.14 -14.98 -17.16
CA THR A 78 1.06 -15.24 -15.72
C THR A 78 0.75 -13.92 -15.03
N TYR A 79 -0.46 -13.79 -14.50
CA TYR A 79 -0.88 -12.55 -13.88
C TYR A 79 0.10 -12.27 -12.73
N LEU A 80 0.50 -11.01 -12.54
CA LEU A 80 1.26 -10.60 -11.35
C LEU A 80 0.59 -11.08 -10.06
N ILE A 81 -0.74 -11.23 -10.09
CA ILE A 81 -1.56 -11.80 -9.02
C ILE A 81 -1.30 -13.30 -8.85
N ASP A 82 -1.16 -14.09 -9.92
CA ASP A 82 -0.87 -15.53 -9.86
C ASP A 82 0.52 -15.79 -9.25
N PHE A 83 1.48 -14.90 -9.50
CA PHE A 83 2.79 -14.92 -8.83
C PHE A 83 2.67 -14.77 -7.29
N PHE A 84 1.65 -14.05 -6.81
CA PHE A 84 1.33 -13.94 -5.38
C PHE A 84 0.36 -15.03 -4.87
N GLN A 85 -0.25 -15.83 -5.75
CA GLN A 85 -1.21 -16.89 -5.40
C GLN A 85 -0.57 -18.29 -5.33
N ASN A 86 0.76 -18.41 -5.43
CA ASN A 86 1.43 -19.70 -5.30
C ASN A 86 1.08 -20.36 -3.94
N PRO A 87 0.61 -21.63 -3.94
CA PRO A 87 0.06 -22.32 -2.77
C PRO A 87 1.09 -22.66 -1.69
N ASP A 88 2.39 -22.49 -1.96
CA ASP A 88 3.43 -22.57 -0.93
C ASP A 88 3.23 -21.52 0.21
N TYR A 89 2.39 -20.50 -0.03
CA TYR A 89 1.99 -19.51 0.97
C TYR A 89 0.68 -19.83 1.72
N GLU A 90 -0.14 -20.78 1.26
CA GLU A 90 -1.43 -21.10 1.91
C GLU A 90 -1.25 -21.89 3.22
N SER A 91 -0.11 -22.55 3.40
CA SER A 91 0.24 -23.23 4.65
C SER A 91 0.42 -22.27 5.85
N ILE A 92 0.57 -20.95 5.59
CA ILE A 92 0.68 -19.92 6.63
C ILE A 92 -0.70 -19.43 7.09
N HIS A 93 -1.74 -19.56 6.25
CA HIS A 93 -3.06 -18.98 6.52
C HIS A 93 -4.02 -19.90 7.30
N SER A 94 -3.73 -21.19 7.42
CA SER A 94 -4.62 -22.16 8.10
C SER A 94 -4.70 -21.99 9.62
N ASN A 95 -3.73 -21.30 10.24
CA ASN A 95 -3.78 -21.01 11.68
C ASN A 95 -4.60 -19.76 12.05
N ILE A 96 -5.11 -19.00 11.07
CA ILE A 96 -5.87 -17.75 11.33
C ILE A 96 -7.39 -17.96 11.17
N ASN A 97 -7.83 -19.05 10.54
CA ASN A 97 -9.24 -19.27 10.19
C ASN A 97 -10.13 -19.77 11.33
N ASN A 98 -9.61 -20.00 12.54
CA ASN A 98 -10.45 -20.38 13.68
C ASN A 98 -11.12 -19.18 14.40
N PHE A 99 -11.04 -17.96 13.86
CA PHE A 99 -11.60 -16.75 14.48
C PHE A 99 -12.78 -16.11 13.70
N SER A 100 -13.24 -16.70 12.59
CA SER A 100 -14.22 -16.05 11.71
C SER A 100 -15.69 -16.17 12.11
N ASP A 101 -16.04 -17.04 13.07
CA ASP A 101 -17.45 -17.44 13.25
C ASP A 101 -18.19 -16.78 14.42
N MET A 102 -17.67 -15.68 15.00
CA MET A 102 -18.32 -15.10 16.19
C MET A 102 -18.56 -13.58 16.24
N PHE A 103 -18.69 -12.86 15.12
CA PHE A 103 -19.03 -11.43 15.19
C PHE A 103 -20.07 -10.96 14.17
N THR A 104 -21.32 -11.30 14.46
CA THR A 104 -22.51 -10.56 14.02
C THR A 104 -23.15 -9.83 15.20
N HIS A 105 -22.45 -8.88 15.86
CA HIS A 105 -23.13 -7.96 16.76
C HIS A 105 -22.50 -6.56 16.80
N ASN A 106 -23.36 -5.60 16.46
CA ASN A 106 -23.50 -4.24 16.97
C ASN A 106 -22.30 -3.28 17.00
N THR A 107 -22.49 -2.19 16.28
CA THR A 107 -21.83 -0.90 16.44
C THR A 107 -22.04 -0.34 17.85
N SER A 108 -21.17 -0.68 18.80
CA SER A 108 -21.08 0.04 20.08
C SER A 108 -19.74 -0.20 20.76
N ASN A 109 -18.95 0.88 20.86
CA ASN A 109 -17.81 1.12 21.74
C ASN A 109 -16.69 0.07 21.79
N LEU A 110 -15.49 0.49 21.36
CA LEU A 110 -14.27 -0.28 21.61
C LEU A 110 -14.08 -0.52 23.12
N PRO A 111 -13.77 -1.76 23.56
CA PRO A 111 -13.47 -2.05 24.97
C PRO A 111 -12.42 -1.09 25.52
N SER A 112 -12.52 -0.74 26.81
CA SER A 112 -11.58 0.18 27.46
C SER A 112 -10.15 -0.36 27.38
N ASP A 113 -9.98 -1.67 27.43
CA ASP A 113 -8.68 -2.37 27.50
C ASP A 113 -8.30 -3.02 26.14
N ALA A 114 -8.86 -2.52 25.04
CA ALA A 114 -8.75 -3.17 23.72
C ALA A 114 -7.33 -3.19 23.11
N PHE A 115 -6.42 -2.38 23.64
CA PHE A 115 -5.15 -2.04 23.02
C PHE A 115 -3.97 -2.39 23.94
N GLU A 116 -3.74 -3.68 24.13
CA GLU A 116 -2.52 -4.15 24.80
C GLU A 116 -1.31 -3.93 23.88
N THR A 117 -0.22 -3.45 24.46
CA THR A 117 1.04 -3.27 23.73
C THR A 117 1.81 -4.57 23.72
N GLU A 118 2.08 -5.05 22.52
CA GLU A 118 2.80 -6.28 22.31
C GLU A 118 4.31 -6.09 22.43
N THR A 119 4.94 -7.05 23.09
CA THR A 119 6.40 -7.10 23.23
C THR A 119 7.05 -7.45 21.91
N ILE A 120 8.35 -7.14 21.77
CA ILE A 120 9.09 -7.48 20.55
C ILE A 120 9.05 -8.98 20.24
N ASN A 121 9.18 -9.83 21.26
CA ASN A 121 9.18 -11.28 21.07
C ASN A 121 7.84 -11.75 20.47
N HIS A 122 6.73 -11.21 20.95
CA HIS A 122 5.42 -11.54 20.41
C HIS A 122 5.21 -10.97 18.99
N ILE A 123 5.70 -9.76 18.71
CA ILE A 123 5.70 -9.19 17.35
C ILE A 123 6.42 -10.11 16.36
N LEU A 124 7.57 -10.65 16.74
CA LEU A 124 8.37 -11.54 15.89
C LEU A 124 7.70 -12.89 15.63
N THR A 125 6.79 -13.33 16.49
CA THR A 125 5.99 -14.54 16.28
C THR A 125 4.71 -14.28 15.50
N CYS A 126 4.15 -13.07 15.59
CA CYS A 126 2.85 -12.74 14.98
C CYS A 126 2.95 -12.14 13.57
N ILE A 127 4.08 -11.53 13.23
CA ILE A 127 4.28 -10.85 11.95
C ILE A 127 5.31 -11.60 11.13
N SER A 128 4.99 -11.89 9.87
CA SER A 128 5.92 -12.57 8.96
C SER A 128 7.19 -11.74 8.74
N LYS A 129 8.31 -12.40 8.45
CA LYS A 129 9.59 -11.71 8.18
C LYS A 129 9.51 -10.71 7.02
N ILE A 130 8.69 -11.03 6.01
CA ILE A 130 8.50 -10.16 4.83
C ILE A 130 7.67 -8.93 5.20
N ASP A 131 6.64 -9.11 6.03
CA ASP A 131 5.86 -7.99 6.55
C ASP A 131 6.70 -7.11 7.49
N LEU A 132 7.54 -7.71 8.35
CA LEU A 132 8.49 -6.97 9.20
C LEU A 132 9.45 -6.11 8.37
N ASN A 133 10.00 -6.64 7.28
CA ASN A 133 10.84 -5.87 6.35
C ASN A 133 10.07 -4.67 5.75
N SER A 134 8.80 -4.90 5.37
CA SER A 134 7.93 -3.84 4.83
C SER A 134 7.58 -2.79 5.88
N LEU A 135 7.25 -3.21 7.10
CA LEU A 135 6.99 -2.32 8.23
C LEU A 135 8.24 -1.53 8.62
N TYR A 136 9.42 -2.13 8.55
CA TYR A 136 10.69 -1.43 8.79
C TYR A 136 10.93 -0.33 7.75
N HIS A 137 10.60 -0.59 6.48
CA HIS A 137 10.64 0.42 5.43
C HIS A 137 9.61 1.55 5.65
N ILE A 138 8.38 1.22 6.07
CA ILE A 138 7.35 2.22 6.46
C ILE A 138 7.83 3.06 7.66
N ALA A 139 8.43 2.42 8.66
CA ALA A 139 9.01 3.08 9.82
C ALA A 139 10.13 4.03 9.39
N GLY A 140 11.00 3.64 8.45
CA GLY A 140 12.02 4.51 7.86
C GLY A 140 11.43 5.73 7.13
N SER A 141 10.36 5.53 6.35
CA SER A 141 9.60 6.63 5.73
C SER A 141 9.00 7.58 6.79
N THR A 142 8.48 7.01 7.88
CA THR A 142 7.94 7.76 9.02
C THR A 142 9.02 8.61 9.68
N THR A 143 10.22 8.05 9.91
CA THR A 143 11.38 8.79 10.40
C THR A 143 11.71 9.97 9.49
N ASN A 144 11.80 9.76 8.18
CA ASN A 144 12.09 10.83 7.23
C ASN A 144 11.02 11.95 7.24
N MET A 145 9.75 11.59 7.41
CA MET A 145 8.66 12.57 7.57
C MET A 145 8.81 13.38 8.86
N LEU A 146 9.08 12.71 9.98
CA LEU A 146 9.20 13.36 11.29
C LEU A 146 10.40 14.30 11.39
N LEU A 147 11.54 13.90 10.82
CA LEU A 147 12.77 14.70 10.84
C LEU A 147 12.61 16.09 10.22
N LYS A 148 11.66 16.28 9.31
CA LYS A 148 11.36 17.59 8.70
C LYS A 148 10.60 18.53 9.63
N HIS A 149 10.01 18.00 10.70
CA HIS A 149 9.03 18.71 11.51
C HIS A 149 9.21 18.54 13.02
N CYS A 150 10.34 18.01 13.48
CA CYS A 150 10.65 17.82 14.89
C CYS A 150 11.79 18.74 15.35
N CYS A 151 11.92 18.93 16.65
CA CYS A 151 13.06 19.64 17.22
C CYS A 151 14.35 18.81 17.10
N LYS A 152 15.50 19.45 17.38
CA LYS A 152 16.82 18.80 17.32
C LYS A 152 16.94 17.60 18.26
N GLU A 153 16.39 17.68 19.47
CA GLU A 153 16.43 16.58 20.45
C GLU A 153 15.66 15.35 19.96
N CYS A 154 14.43 15.55 19.46
CA CYS A 154 13.65 14.48 18.84
C CYS A 154 14.35 13.93 17.60
N ALA A 155 14.99 14.79 16.80
CA ALA A 155 15.72 14.35 15.61
C ALA A 155 16.89 13.42 15.95
N ILE A 156 17.66 13.76 16.99
CA ILE A 156 18.75 12.92 17.50
C ILE A 156 18.20 11.57 17.94
N LYS A 157 17.10 11.54 18.72
CA LYS A 157 16.49 10.30 19.18
C LYS A 157 15.98 9.43 18.02
N LEU A 158 15.32 10.03 17.04
CA LEU A 158 14.80 9.35 15.84
C LEU A 158 15.90 8.75 14.96
N GLN A 159 17.12 9.26 15.06
CA GLN A 159 18.30 8.79 14.32
C GLN A 159 19.17 7.83 15.14
N GLN A 160 18.79 7.48 16.36
CA GLN A 160 19.49 6.44 17.11
C GLN A 160 19.29 5.11 16.42
N ASN A 161 20.41 4.48 16.03
CA ASN A 161 20.38 3.17 15.41
C ASN A 161 19.82 2.13 16.39
N GLY A 162 19.02 1.20 15.85
CA GLY A 162 18.57 0.03 16.60
C GLY A 162 19.73 -0.91 16.96
N PRO A 163 19.45 -1.95 17.76
CA PRO A 163 20.47 -2.93 18.15
C PRO A 163 21.12 -3.61 16.93
N ASN A 164 22.40 -3.95 17.10
CA ASN A 164 23.18 -4.74 16.14
C ASN A 164 23.04 -6.23 16.47
N ASP A 165 21.82 -6.74 16.35
CA ASP A 165 21.49 -8.16 16.51
C ASP A 165 21.23 -8.77 15.13
N GLU A 166 21.62 -10.03 14.92
CA GLU A 166 21.43 -10.80 13.69
C GLU A 166 19.95 -10.80 13.27
N LEU A 167 19.05 -10.93 14.25
CA LEU A 167 17.62 -10.89 14.00
C LEU A 167 17.18 -9.52 13.43
N PHE A 168 17.74 -8.43 13.95
CA PHE A 168 17.48 -7.07 13.47
C PHE A 168 18.07 -6.78 12.10
N GLU A 169 19.24 -7.34 11.78
CA GLU A 169 19.83 -7.23 10.44
C GLU A 169 18.93 -7.87 9.38
N SER A 170 18.28 -8.97 9.73
CA SER A 170 17.34 -9.65 8.84
C SER A 170 16.08 -8.82 8.53
N ILE A 171 15.70 -7.90 9.42
CA ILE A 171 14.55 -6.97 9.26
C ILE A 171 14.96 -5.72 8.47
N LYS A 172 16.23 -5.32 8.54
CA LYS A 172 16.78 -4.17 7.80
C LYS A 172 17.01 -4.48 6.31
N THR A 173 17.13 -5.76 5.97
CA THR A 173 17.60 -6.26 4.67
C THR A 173 16.90 -5.58 3.49
N TYR A 174 15.57 -5.52 3.48
CA TYR A 174 14.82 -4.91 2.37
C TYR A 174 15.16 -3.43 2.19
N THR A 175 15.14 -2.64 3.26
CA THR A 175 15.47 -1.21 3.22
C THR A 175 16.92 -0.99 2.82
N THR A 176 17.85 -1.80 3.32
CA THR A 176 19.28 -1.70 3.00
C THR A 176 19.53 -1.96 1.52
N LEU A 177 18.91 -3.00 0.94
CA LEU A 177 19.05 -3.32 -0.49
C LEU A 177 18.48 -2.23 -1.41
N LEU A 178 17.42 -1.55 -0.99
CA LEU A 178 16.84 -0.43 -1.75
C LEU A 178 17.57 0.91 -1.54
N ASN A 179 18.47 0.99 -0.54
CA ASN A 179 19.06 2.26 -0.15
C ASN A 179 20.12 2.72 -1.15
N LYS A 180 19.87 3.86 -1.80
CA LYS A 180 20.85 4.57 -2.64
C LYS A 180 21.42 5.83 -1.96
N GLY A 181 21.49 5.82 -0.63
CA GLY A 181 21.99 6.93 0.20
C GLY A 181 20.93 7.90 0.72
N GLY A 182 19.64 7.61 0.50
CA GLY A 182 18.53 8.50 0.87
C GLY A 182 17.53 7.92 1.88
N LEU A 183 17.53 6.60 2.08
CA LEU A 183 16.58 5.95 3.00
C LEU A 183 17.04 6.13 4.44
N LYS A 184 16.06 6.30 5.33
CA LYS A 184 16.30 6.46 6.77
C LYS A 184 15.98 5.15 7.48
N HIS A 185 16.80 4.80 8.46
CA HIS A 185 16.55 3.69 9.37
C HIS A 185 15.81 4.24 10.61
N PRO A 186 14.71 3.61 11.05
CA PRO A 186 13.99 4.01 12.25
C PRO A 186 14.76 3.65 13.52
N CYS A 187 14.56 4.45 14.57
CA CYS A 187 14.91 4.03 15.93
C CYS A 187 13.97 2.92 16.41
N MET A 188 14.39 2.21 17.46
CA MET A 188 13.70 1.01 17.92
C MET A 188 12.28 1.29 18.40
N GLU A 189 12.11 2.35 19.18
CA GLU A 189 10.82 2.73 19.75
C GLU A 189 9.82 3.09 18.66
N LEU A 190 10.26 3.79 17.61
CA LEU A 190 9.42 4.10 16.46
C LEU A 190 8.99 2.83 15.73
N PHE A 191 9.93 1.92 15.49
CA PHE A 191 9.63 0.65 14.83
C PHE A 191 8.61 -0.18 15.64
N LEU A 192 8.79 -0.29 16.96
CA LEU A 192 7.84 -0.97 17.84
C LEU A 192 6.44 -0.35 17.80
N ILE A 193 6.33 0.99 17.76
CA ILE A 193 5.04 1.67 17.61
C ILE A 193 4.39 1.27 16.29
N VAL A 194 5.14 1.26 15.18
CA VAL A 194 4.63 0.87 13.86
C VAL A 194 4.14 -0.58 13.85
N CYS A 195 4.91 -1.51 14.42
CA CYS A 195 4.50 -2.92 14.50
C CYS A 195 3.24 -3.12 15.34
N ASN A 196 3.17 -2.47 16.51
CA ASN A 196 1.97 -2.51 17.33
C ASN A 196 0.75 -1.92 16.59
N CYS A 197 0.95 -0.81 15.86
CA CYS A 197 -0.12 -0.26 15.04
C CYS A 197 -0.59 -1.24 13.95
N GLU A 198 0.28 -2.07 13.36
CA GLU A 198 -0.13 -3.10 12.39
C GLU A 198 -0.94 -4.20 13.05
N ILE A 199 -0.53 -4.69 14.23
CA ILE A 199 -1.30 -5.71 14.99
C ILE A 199 -2.71 -5.17 15.28
N LEU A 200 -2.81 -3.93 15.76
CA LEU A 200 -4.09 -3.27 16.00
C LEU A 200 -4.89 -3.04 14.71
N TYR A 201 -4.20 -2.68 13.62
CA TYR A 201 -4.83 -2.50 12.32
C TYR A 201 -5.46 -3.78 11.80
N VAL A 202 -4.76 -4.90 11.91
CA VAL A 202 -5.27 -6.21 11.49
C VAL A 202 -6.44 -6.64 12.38
N LYS A 203 -6.29 -6.54 13.70
CA LYS A 203 -7.31 -6.93 14.70
C LYS A 203 -8.61 -6.13 14.57
N TYR A 204 -8.51 -4.82 14.35
CA TYR A 204 -9.67 -3.91 14.34
C TYR A 204 -9.93 -3.27 12.96
N LYS A 205 -9.48 -3.94 11.88
CA LYS A 205 -9.50 -3.41 10.51
C LYS A 205 -10.83 -2.80 10.09
N THR A 206 -11.93 -3.52 10.35
CA THR A 206 -13.30 -3.08 10.02
C THR A 206 -13.62 -1.78 10.76
N TYR A 207 -13.40 -1.73 12.06
CA TYR A 207 -13.66 -0.54 12.87
C TYR A 207 -12.81 0.67 12.45
N ILE A 208 -11.50 0.48 12.28
CA ILE A 208 -10.54 1.55 11.94
C ILE A 208 -10.88 2.19 10.59
N ILE A 209 -11.22 1.36 9.60
CA ILE A 209 -11.59 1.84 8.26
C ILE A 209 -12.85 2.72 8.32
N HIS A 210 -13.84 2.31 9.12
CA HIS A 210 -15.10 3.04 9.27
C HIS A 210 -14.99 4.28 10.19
N ASN A 211 -14.06 4.27 11.15
CA ASN A 211 -13.91 5.31 12.19
C ASN A 211 -12.50 5.90 12.19
N SER A 212 -12.06 6.50 11.09
CA SER A 212 -10.82 7.28 10.99
C SER A 212 -10.88 8.63 11.76
N SER A 213 -11.47 8.60 12.95
CA SER A 213 -11.65 9.75 13.83
C SER A 213 -10.39 10.05 14.63
N HIS A 214 -10.17 11.32 14.94
CA HIS A 214 -9.09 11.80 15.82
C HIS A 214 -9.10 11.10 17.19
N ASN A 215 -10.27 10.68 17.66
CA ASN A 215 -10.45 10.00 18.94
C ASN A 215 -9.83 8.60 18.96
N LEU A 216 -9.87 7.89 17.84
CA LEU A 216 -9.24 6.57 17.73
C LEU A 216 -7.72 6.68 17.77
N ILE A 217 -7.15 7.66 17.06
CA ILE A 217 -5.72 7.94 17.09
C ILE A 217 -5.29 8.29 18.52
N ASN A 218 -6.02 9.20 19.19
CA ASN A 218 -5.70 9.59 20.57
C ASN A 218 -5.77 8.40 21.52
N LYS A 219 -6.79 7.54 21.39
CA LYS A 219 -6.92 6.34 22.22
C LYS A 219 -5.74 5.38 22.00
N ILE A 220 -5.39 5.09 20.73
CA ILE A 220 -4.22 4.25 20.41
C ILE A 220 -2.92 4.86 20.96
N VAL A 221 -2.75 6.18 20.87
CA VAL A 221 -1.56 6.88 21.38
C VAL A 221 -1.47 6.77 22.91
N ASN A 222 -2.60 6.84 23.61
CA ASN A 222 -2.65 6.72 25.06
C ASN A 222 -2.41 5.29 25.54
N ASP A 223 -2.99 4.31 24.83
CA ASP A 223 -2.99 2.92 25.27
C ASP A 223 -1.70 2.17 24.88
N LEU A 224 -0.94 2.67 23.90
CA LEU A 224 0.37 2.11 23.57
C LEU A 224 1.39 2.41 24.68
N CYS A 225 1.81 1.42 25.46
CA CYS A 225 2.84 1.53 26.50
C CYS A 225 4.28 1.58 25.93
N ILE A 226 4.50 2.34 24.86
CA ILE A 226 5.84 2.62 24.32
C ILE A 226 6.19 4.07 24.63
N GLU A 227 7.18 4.24 25.50
CA GLU A 227 7.65 5.56 25.89
C GLU A 227 8.46 6.20 24.76
N PHE A 228 8.11 7.44 24.46
CA PHE A 228 8.93 8.32 23.64
C PHE A 228 9.18 9.58 24.47
N PRO A 229 10.43 10.09 24.54
CA PRO A 229 10.74 11.24 25.39
C PRO A 229 9.79 12.41 25.13
N THR A 230 9.18 12.93 26.20
CA THR A 230 8.32 14.11 26.12
C THR A 230 9.15 15.30 25.67
N CYS A 231 8.79 15.87 24.53
CA CYS A 231 9.49 17.02 23.99
C CYS A 231 8.92 18.31 24.60
N PHE A 232 9.78 19.16 25.17
CA PHE A 232 9.39 20.48 25.68
C PHE A 232 8.75 21.39 24.63
N LYS A 233 9.01 21.14 23.34
CA LYS A 233 8.43 21.86 22.20
C LYS A 233 7.14 21.23 21.65
N SER A 234 6.52 20.30 22.38
CA SER A 234 5.25 19.66 22.01
C SER A 234 5.25 19.08 20.59
N CYS A 235 6.34 18.40 20.18
CA CYS A 235 6.45 17.81 18.85
C CYS A 235 5.48 16.64 18.58
N ASN A 236 4.81 16.12 19.63
CA ASN A 236 3.83 15.02 19.59
C ASN A 236 4.29 13.83 18.71
N ILE A 237 5.53 13.38 18.88
CA ILE A 237 6.15 12.40 17.99
C ILE A 237 5.32 11.11 17.90
N LYS A 238 4.91 10.57 19.04
CA LYS A 238 4.09 9.34 19.12
C LYS A 238 2.78 9.46 18.35
N GLU A 239 2.04 10.56 18.55
CA GLU A 239 0.81 10.86 17.81
C GLU A 239 1.05 10.93 16.30
N ARG A 240 2.14 11.58 15.89
CA ARG A 240 2.49 11.73 14.47
C ARG A 240 2.93 10.42 13.84
N ILE A 241 3.60 9.52 14.58
CA ILE A 241 3.93 8.15 14.13
C ILE A 241 2.63 7.40 13.85
N VAL A 242 1.75 7.30 14.86
CA VAL A 242 0.47 6.59 14.75
C VAL A 242 -0.35 7.15 13.59
N LYS A 243 -0.52 8.46 13.53
CA LYS A 243 -1.27 9.13 12.45
C LYS A 243 -0.68 8.83 11.07
N HIS A 244 0.65 8.88 10.93
CA HIS A 244 1.29 8.59 9.64
C HIS A 244 1.08 7.15 9.22
N PHE A 245 1.27 6.19 10.13
CA PHE A 245 1.03 4.79 9.87
C PHE A 245 -0.39 4.54 9.38
N PHE A 246 -1.40 4.99 10.14
CA PHE A 246 -2.81 4.79 9.77
C PHE A 246 -3.17 5.49 8.46
N THR A 247 -2.56 6.64 8.18
CA THR A 247 -2.71 7.32 6.90
C THR A 247 -2.18 6.44 5.76
N VAL A 248 -0.91 6.04 5.81
CA VAL A 248 -0.26 5.22 4.77
C VAL A 248 -0.99 3.89 4.58
N ARG A 249 -1.33 3.20 5.69
CA ARG A 249 -1.99 1.89 5.67
C ARG A 249 -3.42 1.97 5.14
N SER A 250 -4.18 3.01 5.49
CA SER A 250 -5.52 3.22 4.96
C SER A 250 -5.48 3.55 3.47
N TYR A 251 -4.55 4.42 3.04
CA TYR A 251 -4.36 4.70 1.62
C TYR A 251 -3.99 3.45 0.82
N ALA A 252 -3.06 2.63 1.32
CA ALA A 252 -2.70 1.36 0.71
C ALA A 252 -3.94 0.44 0.61
N THR A 253 -4.65 0.23 1.71
CA THR A 253 -5.83 -0.66 1.74
C THR A 253 -6.94 -0.20 0.80
N VAL A 254 -7.22 1.12 0.75
CA VAL A 254 -8.19 1.67 -0.22
C VAL A 254 -7.71 1.42 -1.64
N SER A 255 -6.43 1.72 -1.92
CA SER A 255 -5.83 1.60 -3.25
C SER A 255 -5.80 0.16 -3.75
N PHE A 256 -5.54 -0.82 -2.87
CA PHE A 256 -5.47 -2.25 -3.16
C PHE A 256 -6.79 -3.00 -2.95
N SER A 257 -7.87 -2.35 -2.49
CA SER A 257 -9.19 -3.00 -2.43
C SER A 257 -9.76 -3.23 -3.84
N VAL A 258 -9.73 -4.49 -4.28
CA VAL A 258 -10.01 -4.99 -5.65
C VAL A 258 -11.44 -4.72 -6.15
N ASN A 259 -12.35 -4.20 -5.31
CA ASN A 259 -13.75 -4.03 -5.69
C ASN A 259 -14.28 -2.61 -5.45
N SER A 260 -14.48 -1.86 -6.54
CA SER A 260 -15.14 -0.55 -6.55
C SER A 260 -16.55 -0.57 -5.95
N LYS A 261 -17.23 -1.72 -5.98
CA LYS A 261 -18.54 -1.95 -5.31
C LYS A 261 -18.41 -2.18 -3.79
N LYS A 262 -17.37 -2.89 -3.32
CA LYS A 262 -17.06 -3.01 -1.88
C LYS A 262 -16.59 -1.67 -1.31
N ARG A 263 -15.92 -0.82 -2.11
CA ARG A 263 -15.51 0.53 -1.66
C ARG A 263 -16.70 1.38 -1.18
N LYS A 264 -17.84 1.33 -1.89
CA LYS A 264 -19.06 2.06 -1.50
C LYS A 264 -19.67 1.55 -0.18
N LYS A 265 -19.58 0.25 0.09
CA LYS A 265 -20.07 -0.37 1.33
C LYS A 265 -19.13 -0.19 2.51
N ILE A 266 -17.81 -0.18 2.27
CA ILE A 266 -16.77 -0.20 3.32
C ILE A 266 -16.29 1.20 3.72
N TYR A 267 -16.23 2.18 2.81
CA TYR A 267 -15.62 3.48 3.14
C TYR A 267 -16.62 4.62 3.36
N GLY A 268 -17.91 4.38 3.14
CA GLY A 268 -18.92 5.44 3.17
C GLY A 268 -18.70 6.48 2.06
N THR A 269 -19.77 7.07 1.55
CA THR A 269 -19.65 8.15 0.57
C THR A 269 -19.21 9.44 1.26
N ALA A 270 -17.91 9.64 1.43
CA ALA A 270 -17.36 10.98 1.50
C ALA A 270 -17.39 11.59 0.09
N THR A 271 -18.59 11.99 -0.37
CA THR A 271 -18.68 12.93 -1.48
C THR A 271 -17.96 14.20 -1.07
N ALA A 272 -16.88 14.53 -1.77
CA ALA A 272 -16.24 15.83 -1.64
C ALA A 272 -17.31 16.91 -1.82
N LYS A 273 -17.57 17.71 -0.77
CA LYS A 273 -18.29 18.97 -0.93
C LYS A 273 -17.47 19.79 -1.91
N LYS A 274 -17.99 19.93 -3.14
CA LYS A 274 -17.51 20.93 -4.10
C LYS A 274 -17.62 22.29 -3.39
N ARG A 275 -16.48 22.92 -3.17
CA ARG A 275 -16.41 24.38 -3.02
C ARG A 275 -16.24 24.96 -4.41
#